data_AF-A0A1V0PXL1-F1
#
_entry.id   AF-A0A1V0PXL1-F1
#
_cell.length_a   1.000
_cell.length_b   1.000
_cell.length_c   1.000
_cell.angle_alpha   90.00
_cell.angle_beta   90.00
_cell.angle_gamma   90.00
#
_symmetry.space_group_name_H-M   'P 1'
#
loop_
_entity.id
_entity.type
_entity.pdbx_description
1 polymer ?
#
loop_
_entity_poly.entity_id
_entity_poly.type
_entity_poly.pdbx_seq_one_letter_code
_entity_poly.pdbx_strand_id
1 'polypeptide(L)'
;MRPVDIARQLEIAHPTVRNIITCARSQGADVPRFNRPRGPGSGPRKALRVPLTGRARADLAEAAATRGVSLPVLCSRLLEAIASDDMAAAVLDDGDPDA
;
A
#
# COMPACT_ATOMS: atom_id res chain seq x y z
N MET A 1 15.34 14.25 21.73
CA MET A 1 14.02 14.20 22.41
C MET A 1 12.96 13.76 21.40
N ARG A 2 12.25 12.65 21.61
CA ARG A 2 11.28 12.09 20.65
C ARG A 2 9.85 12.60 20.95
N PRO A 3 8.90 12.55 19.99
CA PRO A 3 7.51 12.94 20.22
C PRO A 3 6.82 12.18 21.36
N VAL A 4 7.21 10.91 21.58
CA VAL A 4 6.73 10.11 22.73
C VAL A 4 7.28 10.64 24.06
N ASP A 5 8.53 11.11 24.08
CA ASP A 5 9.14 11.67 25.28
C ASP A 5 8.50 13.03 25.60
N ILE A 6 8.22 13.84 24.57
CA ILE A 6 7.48 15.11 24.67
C ILE A 6 6.07 14.85 25.22
N ALA A 7 5.36 13.86 24.67
CA ALA A 7 4.01 13.48 25.12
C ALA A 7 4.01 13.08 26.60
N ARG A 8 5.01 12.29 27.02
CA ARG A 8 5.17 11.86 28.41
C ARG A 8 5.49 13.03 29.33
N GLN A 9 6.39 13.91 28.93
CA GLN A 9 6.80 15.06 29.74
C GLN A 9 5.69 16.10 29.90
N LEU A 10 4.89 16.29 28.86
CA LEU A 10 3.78 17.25 28.85
C LEU A 10 2.45 16.62 29.28
N GLU A 11 2.44 15.34 29.64
CA GLU A 11 1.24 14.57 30.03
C GLU A 11 0.07 14.67 29.03
N ILE A 12 0.39 14.77 27.74
CA ILE A 12 -0.59 14.85 26.66
C ILE A 12 -0.52 13.62 25.76
N ALA A 13 -1.63 13.34 25.08
CA ALA A 13 -1.71 12.22 24.15
C ALA A 13 -0.69 12.36 23.01
N HIS A 14 0.02 11.26 22.71
CA HIS A 14 1.00 11.22 21.63
C HIS A 14 0.46 11.66 20.25
N PRO A 15 -0.79 11.35 19.84
CA PRO A 15 -1.39 11.89 18.62
C PRO A 15 -1.46 13.43 18.61
N THR A 16 -1.79 14.04 19.75
CA THR A 16 -1.85 15.50 19.91
C THR A 16 -0.49 16.14 19.65
N VAL A 17 0.59 15.56 20.19
CA VAL A 17 1.96 16.02 19.93
C VAL A 17 2.31 15.93 18.45
N ARG A 18 1.92 14.84 17.77
CA ARG A 18 2.15 14.71 16.32
C ARG A 18 1.39 15.76 15.51
N ASN A 19 0.15 16.07 15.89
CA ASN A 19 -0.65 17.11 15.23
C ASN A 19 0.01 18.49 15.40
N ILE A 20 0.42 18.84 16.63
CA ILE A 20 1.11 20.10 16.92
C ILE A 20 2.39 20.22 16.10
N ILE A 21 3.23 19.19 16.09
CA ILE A 21 4.47 19.16 15.29
C ILE A 21 4.17 19.32 13.79
N THR A 22 3.09 18.71 13.30
CA THR A 22 2.71 18.79 11.89
C THR A 22 2.26 20.20 11.53
N CYS A 23 1.40 20.81 12.34
CA CYS A 23 0.95 22.20 12.17
C CYS A 23 2.11 23.19 12.26
N ALA A 24 3.02 23.01 13.22
CA ALA A 24 4.19 23.87 13.37
C ALA A 24 5.07 23.83 12.11
N ARG A 25 5.32 22.64 11.54
CA ARG A 25 6.07 22.53 10.28
C ARG A 25 5.35 23.15 9.10
N SER A 26 4.03 22.99 8.99
CA SER A 26 3.27 23.62 7.90
C SER A 26 3.27 25.15 8.01
N GLN A 27 3.46 25.68 9.23
CA GLN A 27 3.63 27.11 9.50
C GLN A 27 5.09 27.59 9.35
N GLY A 28 6.01 26.73 8.88
CA GLY A 28 7.41 27.08 8.62
C GLY A 28 8.33 26.99 9.83
N ALA A 29 7.87 26.46 10.97
CA ALA A 29 8.74 26.26 12.12
C ALA A 29 9.79 25.18 11.83
N ASP A 30 11.03 25.43 12.24
CA ASP A 30 12.16 24.51 12.09
C ASP A 30 12.09 23.37 13.14
N VAL A 31 11.19 22.42 12.89
CA VAL A 31 11.01 21.24 13.75
C VAL A 31 11.63 20.00 13.08
N PRO A 32 12.70 19.40 13.65
CA PRO A 32 13.37 18.25 13.07
C PRO A 32 12.44 17.09 12.77
N ARG A 33 12.69 16.36 11.67
CA ARG A 33 11.97 15.12 11.38
C ARG A 33 12.53 14.00 12.27
N PHE A 34 11.66 13.43 13.10
CA PHE A 34 11.98 12.26 13.92
C PHE A 34 11.99 11.01 13.04
N ASN A 35 13.03 10.87 12.23
CA ASN A 35 13.25 9.66 11.45
C ASN A 35 13.57 8.52 12.40
N ARG A 36 12.79 7.44 12.33
CA ARG A 36 13.15 6.20 13.01
C ARG A 36 14.39 5.66 12.30
N PRO A 37 15.50 5.37 13.00
CA PRO A 37 16.49 4.45 12.45
C PRO A 37 15.72 3.17 12.11
N ARG A 38 15.81 2.68 10.87
CA ARG A 38 15.23 1.38 10.51
C ARG A 38 15.83 0.38 11.50
N GLY A 39 15.00 -0.18 12.38
CA GLY A 39 15.45 -1.20 13.31
C GLY A 39 15.93 -2.43 12.52
N PRO A 40 16.87 -3.22 13.07
CA PRO A 40 17.20 -4.53 12.49
C PRO A 40 15.91 -5.35 12.51
N GLY A 41 15.38 -5.67 11.32
CA GLY A 41 14.06 -6.29 11.14
C GLY A 41 13.07 -5.47 10.29
N SER A 42 13.34 -4.20 10.01
CA SER A 42 12.64 -3.47 8.95
C SER A 42 13.22 -3.84 7.59
N GLY A 43 13.03 -5.09 7.17
CA GLY A 43 13.29 -5.50 5.79
C GLY A 43 12.49 -4.65 4.80
N PRO A 44 12.78 -4.73 3.49
CA PRO A 44 11.90 -4.15 2.50
C PRO A 44 10.47 -4.65 2.79
N ARG A 45 9.51 -3.72 2.89
CA ARG A 45 8.10 -4.14 2.94
C ARG A 45 7.90 -4.98 1.69
N LYS A 46 7.68 -6.29 1.83
CA LYS A 46 7.19 -7.12 0.73
C LYS A 46 6.00 -6.36 0.16
N ALA A 47 6.04 -6.05 -1.13
CA ALA A 47 4.93 -5.36 -1.76
C ALA A 47 3.71 -6.26 -1.55
N LEU A 48 2.77 -5.84 -0.70
CA LEU A 48 1.52 -6.57 -0.46
C LEU A 48 0.65 -6.63 -1.72
N ARG A 49 1.09 -5.97 -2.80
CA ARG A 49 0.42 -5.85 -4.08
C ARG A 49 1.45 -5.99 -5.19
N VAL A 50 1.20 -6.90 -6.11
CA VAL A 50 1.94 -7.01 -7.36
C VAL A 50 1.32 -5.99 -8.33
N PRO A 51 2.08 -4.99 -8.81
CA PRO A 51 1.56 -4.03 -9.78
C PRO A 51 1.34 -4.73 -11.13
N LEU A 52 0.25 -4.40 -11.82
CA LEU A 52 0.06 -4.81 -13.20
C LEU A 52 1.18 -4.21 -14.08
N THR A 53 1.67 -5.00 -15.03
CA THR A 53 2.53 -4.48 -16.08
C THR A 53 1.77 -3.44 -16.91
N GLY A 54 2.50 -2.51 -17.54
CA GLY A 54 1.87 -1.47 -18.37
C GLY A 54 0.99 -2.06 -19.48
N ARG A 55 1.43 -3.17 -20.09
CA ARG A 55 0.66 -3.91 -21.11
C ARG A 55 -0.61 -4.53 -20.53
N ALA A 56 -0.50 -5.32 -19.46
CA ALA A 56 -1.68 -5.94 -18.83
C ALA A 56 -2.70 -4.90 -18.37
N ARG A 57 -2.24 -3.75 -17.88
CA ARG A 57 -3.11 -2.64 -17.50
C ARG A 57 -3.85 -2.06 -18.70
N ALA A 58 -3.21 -1.89 -19.86
CA ALA A 58 -3.84 -1.37 -21.06
C ALA A 58 -4.92 -2.33 -21.58
N ASP A 59 -4.57 -3.61 -21.71
CA ASP A 59 -5.46 -4.65 -22.22
C ASP A 59 -6.70 -4.80 -21.33
N LEU A 60 -6.52 -4.83 -20.00
CA LEU A 60 -7.63 -4.89 -19.05
C LEU A 60 -8.44 -3.59 -18.99
N ALA A 61 -7.82 -2.43 -19.23
CA ALA A 61 -8.54 -1.15 -19.25
C ALA A 61 -9.47 -1.06 -20.46
N GLU A 62 -9.02 -1.52 -21.63
CA GLU A 62 -9.87 -1.64 -22.81
C GLU A 62 -11.05 -2.58 -22.56
N ALA A 63 -10.77 -3.77 -22.00
CA ALA A 63 -11.80 -4.74 -21.66
C ALA A 63 -12.83 -4.20 -20.65
N ALA A 64 -12.40 -3.36 -19.70
CA ALA A 64 -13.25 -2.72 -18.71
C ALA A 64 -14.14 -1.64 -19.34
N ALA A 65 -13.55 -0.81 -20.22
CA ALA A 65 -14.26 0.23 -20.96
C ALA A 65 -15.38 -0.35 -21.84
N THR A 66 -15.09 -1.41 -22.59
CA THR A 66 -16.10 -2.13 -23.42
C THR A 66 -17.27 -2.66 -22.59
N ARG A 67 -17.04 -2.96 -21.31
CA ARG A 67 -18.06 -3.48 -20.38
C ARG A 67 -18.72 -2.39 -19.53
N GLY A 68 -18.34 -1.12 -19.71
CA GLY A 68 -18.87 0.00 -18.93
C GLY A 68 -18.56 -0.08 -17.44
N VAL A 69 -17.47 -0.76 -17.04
CA VAL A 69 -17.06 -0.91 -15.64
C VAL A 69 -15.68 -0.31 -15.41
N SER A 70 -15.36 0.01 -14.15
CA SER A 70 -14.01 0.43 -13.80
C SER A 70 -13.05 -0.77 -13.81
N LEU A 71 -11.77 -0.50 -14.11
CA LEU A 71 -10.72 -1.52 -14.10
C LEU A 71 -10.67 -2.34 -12.79
N PRO A 72 -10.75 -1.74 -11.58
CA PRO A 72 -10.79 -2.52 -10.34
C PRO A 72 -12.00 -3.46 -10.23
N VAL A 73 -13.17 -3.06 -10.74
CA VAL A 73 -14.38 -3.89 -10.75
C VAL A 73 -14.20 -5.07 -11.69
N LEU A 74 -13.65 -4.85 -12.88
CA LEU A 74 -13.35 -5.93 -13.82
C LEU A 74 -12.36 -6.93 -13.20
N CYS A 75 -11.25 -6.45 -12.64
CA CYS A 75 -10.26 -7.32 -12.01
C CYS A 75 -10.85 -8.16 -10.87
N SER A 76 -11.73 -7.59 -10.05
CA SER A 76 -12.37 -8.32 -8.96
C SER A 76 -13.27 -9.45 -9.50
N ARG A 77 -14.09 -9.16 -10.52
CA ARG A 77 -14.94 -10.16 -11.18
C ARG A 77 -14.14 -11.28 -11.84
N LEU A 78 -13.01 -10.95 -12.46
CA LEU A 78 -12.12 -11.95 -13.05
C LEU A 78 -11.54 -12.89 -11.98
N LEU A 79 -11.10 -12.35 -10.84
CA LEU A 79 -10.60 -13.17 -9.73
C LEU A 79 -11.69 -14.05 -9.12
N GLU A 80 -12.91 -13.54 -8.99
CA GLU A 80 -14.06 -14.33 -8.54
C GLU A 80 -14.40 -15.47 -9.51
N ALA A 81 -14.38 -15.23 -10.82
CA ALA A 81 -14.61 -16.27 -11.82
C ALA A 81 -13.51 -17.34 -11.79
N ILE A 82 -12.23 -16.94 -11.78
CA ILE A 82 -11.09 -17.87 -11.70
C ILE A 82 -11.16 -18.74 -10.44
N ALA A 83 -11.54 -18.15 -9.30
CA ALA A 83 -11.70 -18.88 -8.05
C ALA A 83 -12.92 -19.82 -8.07
N SER A 84 -14.02 -19.41 -8.70
CA SER A 84 -15.25 -20.22 -8.78
C SER A 84 -15.08 -21.44 -9.67
N ASP A 85 -14.25 -21.32 -10.71
CA ASP A 85 -13.95 -22.41 -11.65
C ASP A 85 -12.78 -23.30 -11.18
N ASP A 86 -12.25 -23.08 -9.96
CA ASP A 86 -11.05 -23.76 -9.40
C ASP A 86 -9.80 -23.67 -10.30
N MET A 87 -9.73 -22.62 -11.12
CA MET A 87 -8.66 -22.42 -12.11
C MET A 87 -7.46 -21.65 -11.57
N ALA A 88 -7.49 -21.26 -10.29
CA ALA A 88 -6.45 -20.42 -9.70
C ALA A 88 -5.07 -21.10 -9.75
N ALA A 89 -4.99 -22.39 -9.44
CA ALA A 89 -3.73 -23.14 -9.51
C ALA A 89 -3.23 -23.25 -10.95
N ALA A 90 -4.09 -23.68 -11.88
CA ALA A 90 -3.73 -23.82 -13.29
C ALA A 90 -3.21 -22.53 -13.93
N VAL A 91 -3.85 -21.38 -13.64
CA VAL A 91 -3.42 -20.07 -14.16
C VAL A 91 -2.06 -19.64 -13.59
N LEU A 92 -1.72 -20.07 -12.38
CA LEU A 92 -0.44 -19.77 -11.75
C LEU A 92 0.66 -20.74 -12.18
N ASP A 93 0.33 -22.02 -12.39
CA ASP A 93 1.26 -23.08 -12.78
C ASP A 93 1.68 -22.98 -14.26
N ASP A 94 0.79 -22.54 -15.16
CA ASP A 94 1.15 -22.27 -16.57
C ASP A 94 2.19 -21.13 -16.74
N GLY A 95 2.53 -20.45 -15.64
CA GLY A 95 3.60 -19.46 -15.57
C GLY A 95 4.97 -20.00 -15.12
N ASP A 96 5.05 -21.26 -14.66
CA ASP A 96 6.28 -21.83 -14.08
C ASP A 96 6.53 -23.27 -14.57
N PRO A 97 7.40 -23.49 -15.57
CA PRO A 97 7.80 -24.84 -15.96
C PRO A 97 8.71 -25.55 -14.94
N ASP A 98 9.17 -24.88 -13.87
CA ASP A 98 10.14 -25.42 -12.89
C ASP A 98 9.88 -24.93 -11.44
N ALA A 99 8.71 -25.25 -10.86
CA ALA A 99 8.44 -25.11 -9.42
C ALA A 99 8.27 -26.46 -8.70
#